data_AF-A0A261F0W1-F1
#
_entry.id   AF-A0A261F0W1-F1
#
_cell.length_a   1.000
_cell.length_b   1.000
_cell.length_c   1.000
_cell.angle_alpha   90.00
_cell.angle_beta   90.00
_cell.angle_gamma   90.00
#
_symmetry.space_group_name_H-M   'P 1'
#
loop_
_entity.id
_entity.type
_entity.pdbx_description
1 polymer ?
#
loop_
_entity_poly.entity_id
_entity_poly.type
_entity_poly.pdbx_seq_one_letter_code
_entity_poly.pdbx_strand_id
1 'polypeptide(L)'
;MALAVPLALLPWFWIAHRNGNACERNGFIGQVQHFTFHQDCFEEHSAQSEYRIRYDELNHALEGKHAFYFSISTGETFIIGKENGELNAFLREHVTRRQNAASKGLLTLLVVSMTLTTVFTNIEYNKPDDAIAEMGDFDDAYVIRSWVNALYCFVAFLWLVVVVCGVIAMIRKNKRSNRKLAEKIILNGVACVIAMVLVLAIGGTTFVYFLNVPDQFRNENGTYTVKVPSGSGTKDLLYTSAGPFYLRYLRPMTDSEDTDPNISEEEWEAARNAENQTMHNDLESDDSS
;
A
#
# COMPACT_ATOMS: atom_id res chain seq x y z
N MET A 1 15.52 -14.28 11.20
CA MET A 1 15.41 -14.97 9.89
C MET A 1 14.81 -14.01 8.86
N ALA A 2 15.59 -13.10 8.27
CA ALA A 2 15.08 -12.09 7.35
C ALA A 2 16.08 -11.78 6.23
N LEU A 3 16.40 -12.79 5.42
CA LEU A 3 17.17 -12.62 4.18
C LEU A 3 16.63 -13.60 3.14
N ALA A 4 15.39 -13.39 2.71
CA ALA A 4 14.87 -13.92 1.45
C ALA A 4 13.67 -13.07 1.06
N VAL A 5 13.56 -12.75 -0.23
CA VAL A 5 12.57 -11.83 -0.85
C VAL A 5 13.03 -10.37 -0.76
N PRO A 6 13.74 -9.86 -1.80
CA PRO A 6 13.10 -9.68 -3.11
C PRO A 6 14.06 -9.99 -4.28
N LEU A 7 14.33 -11.27 -4.54
CA LEU A 7 15.04 -11.71 -5.76
C LEU A 7 14.09 -12.28 -6.82
N ALA A 8 12.80 -12.44 -6.51
CA ALA A 8 11.82 -13.07 -7.39
C ALA A 8 11.30 -12.19 -8.55
N LEU A 9 11.64 -10.90 -8.60
CA LEU A 9 11.13 -9.98 -9.63
C LEU A 9 12.15 -9.62 -10.72
N LEU A 10 13.41 -10.02 -10.58
CA LEU A 10 14.45 -9.77 -11.59
C LEU A 10 14.31 -10.57 -12.92
N PRO A 11 13.70 -11.78 -12.97
CA PRO A 11 13.47 -12.46 -14.25
C PRO A 11 12.49 -11.73 -15.18
N TRP A 12 11.69 -10.79 -14.66
CA TRP A 12 10.62 -10.13 -15.40
C TRP A 12 11.12 -9.08 -16.40
N PHE A 13 12.33 -8.55 -16.21
CA PHE A 13 12.91 -7.57 -17.13
C PHE A 13 13.49 -8.22 -18.40
N TRP A 14 13.93 -9.48 -18.34
CA TRP A 14 14.66 -10.10 -19.44
C TRP A 14 13.77 -10.67 -20.55
N ILE A 15 12.49 -10.97 -20.25
CA ILE A 15 11.53 -11.51 -21.24
C ILE A 15 10.87 -10.39 -22.07
N ALA A 16 11.07 -9.11 -21.71
CA ALA A 16 10.42 -7.97 -22.36
C ALA A 16 10.93 -7.65 -23.78
N HIS A 17 12.01 -8.28 -24.26
CA HIS A 17 12.69 -7.84 -25.49
C HIS A 17 12.62 -8.82 -26.69
N ARG A 18 11.90 -9.95 -26.61
CA ARG A 18 11.88 -10.93 -27.71
C ARG A 18 10.49 -11.18 -28.29
N ASN A 19 10.35 -10.76 -29.55
CA ASN A 19 9.44 -11.24 -30.59
C ASN A 19 8.03 -10.63 -30.65
N GLY A 20 7.92 -9.56 -31.44
CA GLY A 20 6.66 -9.11 -32.03
C GLY A 20 6.56 -9.57 -33.49
N ASN A 21 5.99 -10.75 -33.72
CA ASN A 21 5.47 -11.13 -35.04
C ASN A 21 3.94 -11.18 -34.91
N ALA A 22 3.25 -10.20 -35.50
CA ALA A 22 1.80 -10.14 -35.58
C ALA A 22 1.34 -10.63 -36.96
N CYS A 23 0.41 -11.58 -36.94
CA CYS A 23 -0.24 -12.13 -38.12
C CYS A 23 -1.39 -11.21 -38.55
N GLU A 24 -1.41 -10.80 -39.82
CA GLU A 24 -2.45 -9.99 -40.45
C GLU A 24 -3.73 -10.79 -40.65
N ARG A 25 -4.87 -10.23 -40.25
CA ARG A 25 -6.20 -10.70 -40.66
C ARG A 25 -6.84 -9.59 -41.48
N ASN A 26 -6.87 -9.79 -42.80
CA ASN A 26 -7.47 -8.88 -43.76
C ASN A 26 -8.98 -8.73 -43.50
N GLY A 27 -9.46 -7.49 -43.54
CA GLY A 27 -10.89 -7.20 -43.49
C GLY A 27 -11.19 -5.71 -43.51
N PHE A 28 -11.23 -5.12 -44.71
CA PHE A 28 -12.39 -4.45 -45.33
C PHE A 28 -11.89 -3.51 -46.43
N ILE A 29 -12.25 -3.85 -47.67
CA ILE A 29 -11.95 -3.11 -48.89
C ILE A 29 -13.21 -2.28 -49.20
N GLY A 30 -13.09 -0.96 -49.37
CA GLY A 30 -13.98 -0.24 -50.30
C GLY A 30 -14.79 0.98 -49.85
N GLN A 31 -14.58 1.59 -48.67
CA GLN A 31 -15.14 2.92 -48.37
C GLN A 31 -14.02 3.91 -48.04
N VAL A 32 -13.97 5.02 -48.77
CA VAL A 32 -13.03 6.12 -48.53
C VAL A 32 -13.54 6.89 -47.32
N GLN A 33 -13.08 6.51 -46.14
CA GLN A 33 -13.31 7.26 -44.90
C GLN A 33 -12.27 8.40 -44.84
N HIS A 34 -12.73 9.64 -44.71
CA HIS A 34 -11.83 10.77 -44.53
C HIS A 34 -11.82 11.15 -43.04
N PHE A 35 -10.63 11.20 -42.44
CA PHE A 35 -10.50 11.56 -41.03
C PHE A 35 -9.85 12.94 -40.88
N THR A 36 -10.42 13.79 -40.01
CA THR A 36 -9.86 15.09 -39.63
C THR A 36 -9.47 15.05 -38.16
N PHE A 37 -8.25 15.46 -37.81
CA PHE A 37 -7.74 15.33 -36.45
C PHE A 37 -7.52 16.71 -35.84
N HIS A 38 -8.05 16.88 -34.64
CA HIS A 38 -7.91 18.07 -33.80
C HIS A 38 -7.10 17.72 -32.56
N GLN A 39 -6.84 18.71 -31.70
CA GLN A 39 -6.02 18.52 -30.51
C GLN A 39 -6.69 17.59 -29.47
N ASP A 40 -8.02 17.55 -29.46
CA ASP A 40 -8.87 16.92 -28.45
C ASP A 40 -9.83 15.86 -29.01
N CYS A 41 -10.07 15.86 -30.32
CA CYS A 41 -10.96 14.91 -30.99
C CYS A 41 -10.48 14.58 -32.41
N PHE A 42 -11.05 13.52 -32.99
CA PHE A 42 -11.00 13.28 -34.42
C PHE A 42 -12.41 13.16 -34.98
N GLU A 43 -12.58 13.57 -36.23
CA GLU A 43 -13.82 13.51 -36.96
C GLU A 43 -13.69 12.52 -38.11
N GLU A 44 -14.64 11.59 -38.21
CA GLU A 44 -14.80 10.72 -39.38
C GLU A 44 -15.86 11.31 -40.30
N HIS A 45 -15.46 11.58 -41.53
CA HIS A 45 -16.30 12.00 -42.63
C HIS A 45 -16.44 10.80 -43.59
N SER A 46 -17.59 10.13 -43.52
CA SER A 46 -17.98 9.06 -44.45
C SER A 46 -19.17 9.52 -45.28
N ALA A 47 -19.38 8.90 -46.45
CA ALA A 47 -20.53 9.18 -47.32
C ALA A 47 -21.89 8.96 -46.65
N GLN A 48 -21.92 8.29 -45.49
CA GLN A 48 -23.14 7.93 -44.76
C GLN A 48 -23.25 8.57 -43.37
N SER A 49 -22.18 9.15 -42.82
CA SER A 49 -22.17 9.64 -41.44
C SER A 49 -21.00 10.58 -41.14
N GLU A 50 -21.23 11.54 -40.26
CA GLU A 50 -20.22 12.42 -39.67
C GLU A 50 -20.15 12.11 -38.16
N TYR A 51 -19.01 11.59 -37.70
CA TYR A 51 -18.80 11.24 -36.29
C TYR A 51 -17.67 12.08 -35.71
N ARG A 52 -17.92 12.74 -34.59
CA ARG A 52 -16.88 13.42 -33.80
C ARG A 52 -16.59 12.61 -32.54
N ILE A 53 -15.36 12.13 -32.40
CA ILE A 53 -14.94 11.24 -31.31
C ILE A 53 -13.82 11.91 -30.54
N ARG A 54 -14.00 12.09 -29.23
CA ARG A 54 -12.96 12.67 -28.38
C ARG A 54 -11.91 11.63 -27.99
N TYR A 55 -10.67 12.07 -27.78
CA TYR A 55 -9.59 11.13 -27.42
C TYR A 55 -9.74 10.52 -26.01
N ASP A 56 -10.50 11.14 -25.13
CA ASP A 56 -10.80 10.61 -23.80
C ASP A 56 -11.88 9.54 -23.80
N GLU A 57 -12.74 9.52 -24.82
CA GLU A 57 -13.74 8.46 -25.09
C GLU A 57 -13.10 7.20 -25.70
N LEU A 58 -11.87 7.31 -26.21
CA LEU A 58 -11.10 6.17 -26.67
C LEU A 58 -10.70 5.28 -25.49
N ASN A 59 -11.24 4.08 -25.53
CA ASN A 59 -10.91 3.02 -24.59
C ASN A 59 -9.50 2.49 -24.88
N HIS A 60 -9.19 2.22 -26.15
CA HIS A 60 -7.88 1.73 -26.59
C HIS A 60 -7.45 2.30 -27.95
N ALA A 61 -6.14 2.51 -28.11
CA ALA A 61 -5.49 2.84 -29.38
C ALA A 61 -4.32 1.87 -29.59
N LEU A 62 -4.30 1.15 -30.71
CA LEU A 62 -3.28 0.16 -31.05
C LEU A 62 -2.60 0.54 -32.35
N GLU A 63 -1.27 0.64 -32.32
CA GLU A 63 -0.48 0.78 -33.54
C GLU A 63 -0.25 -0.60 -34.17
N GLY A 64 -0.85 -0.84 -35.34
CA GLY A 64 -0.59 -2.01 -36.18
C GLY A 64 0.49 -1.76 -37.22
N LYS A 65 0.79 -2.78 -38.03
CA LYS A 65 1.80 -2.68 -39.10
C LYS A 65 1.39 -1.68 -40.20
N HIS A 66 0.11 -1.64 -40.54
CA HIS A 66 -0.42 -0.84 -41.66
C HIS A 66 -1.49 0.21 -41.26
N ALA A 67 -2.01 0.13 -40.03
CA ALA A 67 -3.07 1.01 -39.56
C ALA A 67 -2.99 1.23 -38.03
N PHE A 68 -3.66 2.25 -37.55
CA PHE A 68 -4.02 2.43 -36.14
C PHE A 68 -5.43 1.91 -35.89
N TYR A 69 -5.62 1.13 -34.83
CA TYR A 69 -6.93 0.63 -34.41
C TYR A 69 -7.38 1.38 -33.16
N PHE A 70 -8.48 2.11 -33.26
CA PHE A 70 -9.08 2.88 -32.19
C PHE A 70 -10.37 2.22 -31.74
N SER A 71 -10.48 1.84 -30.47
CA SER A 71 -11.67 1.23 -29.90
C SER A 71 -12.35 2.21 -28.95
N ILE A 72 -13.65 2.40 -29.16
CA ILE A 72 -14.54 3.14 -28.26
C ILE A 72 -15.16 2.16 -27.25
N SER A 73 -15.62 2.68 -26.11
CA SER A 73 -16.31 1.95 -25.04
C SER A 73 -17.53 1.16 -25.51
N THR A 74 -18.16 1.56 -26.62
CA THR A 74 -19.34 0.96 -27.24
C THR A 74 -19.06 -0.28 -28.10
N GLY A 75 -17.80 -0.70 -28.24
CA GLY A 75 -17.41 -1.86 -29.05
C GLY A 75 -17.13 -1.54 -30.53
N GLU A 76 -17.31 -0.29 -30.93
CA GLU A 76 -16.93 0.20 -32.26
C GLU A 76 -15.41 0.32 -32.38
N THR A 77 -14.88 -0.07 -33.54
CA THR A 77 -13.44 -0.04 -33.82
C THR A 77 -13.19 0.71 -35.12
N PHE A 78 -12.42 1.79 -35.05
CA PHE A 78 -12.02 2.62 -36.18
C PHE A 78 -10.63 2.20 -36.64
N ILE A 79 -10.46 2.04 -37.95
CA ILE A 79 -9.20 1.61 -38.57
C ILE A 79 -8.69 2.77 -39.40
N ILE A 80 -7.57 3.35 -38.99
CA ILE A 80 -6.98 4.52 -39.64
C ILE A 80 -5.69 4.09 -40.34
N GLY A 81 -5.70 4.12 -41.67
CA GLY A 81 -4.54 3.74 -42.49
C GLY A 81 -3.33 4.64 -42.23
N LYS A 82 -2.12 4.09 -42.31
CA LYS A 82 -0.84 4.82 -42.09
C LYS A 82 -0.44 5.73 -43.25
N GLU A 83 -1.39 6.19 -44.03
CA GLU A 83 -1.16 6.78 -45.36
C GLU A 83 -0.65 8.21 -45.29
N ASN A 84 -0.80 8.86 -44.13
CA ASN A 84 -0.33 10.20 -43.86
C ASN A 84 0.74 10.23 -42.73
N GLY A 85 1.97 10.63 -43.09
CA GLY A 85 3.13 10.60 -42.19
C GLY A 85 3.02 11.54 -40.99
N GLU A 86 2.42 12.72 -41.16
CA GLU A 86 2.22 13.70 -40.07
C GLU A 86 1.17 13.20 -39.07
N LEU A 87 0.08 12.61 -39.59
CA LEU A 87 -0.94 11.97 -38.78
C LEU A 87 -0.36 10.82 -37.93
N ASN A 88 0.49 9.99 -38.53
CA ASN A 88 1.14 8.89 -37.84
C ASN A 88 2.05 9.37 -36.70
N ALA A 89 2.75 10.49 -36.89
CA ALA A 89 3.61 11.08 -35.87
C ALA A 89 2.80 11.57 -34.66
N PHE A 90 1.71 12.31 -34.92
CA PHE A 90 0.81 12.80 -33.88
C PHE A 90 0.15 11.67 -33.08
N LEU A 91 -0.41 10.66 -33.77
CA LEU A 91 -1.05 9.52 -33.11
C LEU A 91 -0.04 8.71 -32.29
N ARG A 92 1.18 8.51 -32.82
CA ARG A 92 2.24 7.80 -32.09
C ARG A 92 2.67 8.57 -30.84
N GLU A 93 2.82 9.89 -30.92
CA GLU A 93 3.14 10.73 -29.76
C GLU A 93 2.04 10.63 -28.69
N HIS A 94 0.77 10.71 -29.09
CA HIS A 94 -0.34 10.67 -28.14
C HIS A 94 -0.49 9.31 -27.44
N VAL A 95 -0.36 8.21 -28.20
CA VAL A 95 -0.40 6.83 -27.68
C VAL A 95 0.78 6.57 -26.73
N THR A 96 1.99 6.97 -27.11
CA THR A 96 3.18 6.77 -26.28
C THR A 96 3.18 7.62 -25.01
N ARG A 97 2.66 8.85 -25.07
CA ARG A 97 2.53 9.74 -23.89
C ARG A 97 1.60 9.14 -22.82
N ARG A 98 0.44 8.59 -23.22
CA ARG A 98 -0.52 7.96 -22.30
C ARG A 98 0.03 6.68 -21.68
N GLN A 99 0.73 5.85 -22.46
CA GLN A 99 1.36 4.62 -21.97
C GLN A 99 2.52 4.91 -20.99
N ASN A 100 3.30 5.96 -21.23
CA ASN A 100 4.43 6.36 -20.39
C ASN A 100 4.01 7.04 -19.08
N ALA A 101 2.88 7.76 -19.05
CA ALA A 101 2.40 8.40 -17.83
C ALA A 101 1.95 7.35 -16.79
N ALA A 102 1.22 6.32 -17.22
CA ALA A 102 0.73 5.26 -16.33
C ALA A 102 1.87 4.39 -15.75
N SER A 103 2.90 4.09 -16.55
CA SER A 103 4.06 3.32 -16.08
C SER A 103 4.95 4.13 -15.12
N LYS A 104 5.14 5.43 -15.39
CA LYS A 104 5.87 6.33 -14.49
C LYS A 104 5.17 6.46 -13.14
N GLY A 105 3.85 6.66 -13.13
CA GLY A 105 3.07 6.75 -11.88
C GLY A 105 3.20 5.50 -11.00
N LEU A 106 3.08 4.31 -11.59
CA LEU A 106 3.26 3.05 -10.86
C LEU A 106 4.68 2.87 -10.34
N LEU A 107 5.70 3.25 -11.12
CA LEU A 107 7.10 3.22 -10.70
C LEU A 107 7.33 4.17 -9.51
N THR A 108 6.82 5.40 -9.58
CA THR A 108 6.94 6.38 -8.49
C THR A 108 6.30 5.85 -7.21
N LEU A 109 5.08 5.29 -7.30
CA LEU A 109 4.37 4.77 -6.14
C LEU A 109 5.13 3.59 -5.51
N LEU A 110 5.71 2.71 -6.33
CA LEU A 110 6.54 1.60 -5.86
C LEU A 110 7.82 2.07 -5.15
N VAL A 111 8.51 3.07 -5.71
CA VAL A 111 9.72 3.64 -5.09
C VAL A 111 9.37 4.27 -3.75
N VAL A 112 8.31 5.09 -3.68
CA VAL A 112 7.83 5.71 -2.43
C VAL A 112 7.48 4.64 -1.38
N SER A 113 6.76 3.60 -1.78
CA SER A 113 6.37 2.49 -0.89
C SER A 113 7.60 1.75 -0.34
N MET A 114 8.58 1.43 -1.20
CA MET A 114 9.81 0.74 -0.79
C MET A 114 10.67 1.58 0.16
N THR A 115 10.84 2.87 -0.15
CA THR A 115 11.61 3.79 0.71
C THR A 115 10.96 3.91 2.08
N LEU A 116 9.64 4.10 2.14
CA LEU A 116 8.91 4.15 3.41
C LEU A 116 9.06 2.85 4.20
N THR A 117 8.84 1.70 3.58
CA THR A 117 9.03 0.40 4.25
C THR A 117 10.44 0.25 4.81
N THR A 118 11.48 0.64 4.06
CA THR A 118 12.86 0.54 4.51
C THR A 118 13.14 1.46 5.71
N VAL A 119 12.63 2.69 5.68
CA VAL A 119 12.75 3.62 6.82
C VAL A 119 12.09 3.03 8.06
N PHE A 120 10.89 2.49 7.93
CA PHE A 120 10.17 1.90 9.06
C PHE A 120 10.81 0.63 9.60
N THR A 121 11.31 -0.26 8.73
CA THR A 121 12.09 -1.42 9.18
C THR A 121 13.37 -1.00 9.91
N ASN A 122 14.00 0.10 9.50
CA ASN A 122 15.16 0.66 10.21
C ASN A 122 14.78 1.29 11.56
N ILE A 123 13.59 1.88 11.69
CA ILE A 123 13.08 2.38 12.98
C ILE A 123 12.98 1.17 13.93
N GLU A 124 12.28 0.13 13.52
CA GLU A 124 12.09 -1.09 14.31
C GLU A 124 13.40 -1.82 14.64
N TYR A 125 14.35 -1.85 13.70
CA TYR A 125 15.66 -2.47 13.90
C TYR A 125 16.58 -1.68 14.86
N ASN A 126 16.45 -0.35 14.90
CA ASN A 126 17.20 0.50 15.82
C ASN A 126 16.41 0.79 17.10
N LYS A 127 15.55 -0.14 17.53
CA LYS A 127 14.98 -0.11 18.88
C LYS A 127 16.16 -0.02 19.87
N PRO A 128 16.13 0.85 20.89
CA PRO A 128 17.24 1.00 21.84
C PRO A 128 17.68 -0.37 22.39
N ASP A 129 18.99 -0.60 22.47
CA ASP A 129 19.62 -1.92 22.72
C ASP A 129 19.12 -2.64 23.99
N ASP A 130 18.58 -1.89 24.95
CA ASP A 130 17.97 -2.41 26.18
C ASP A 130 16.67 -3.23 25.95
N ALA A 131 16.17 -3.27 24.71
CA ALA A 131 14.90 -3.87 24.35
C ALA A 131 14.99 -5.17 23.53
N ILE A 132 16.19 -5.78 23.45
CA ILE A 132 16.47 -6.97 22.63
C ILE A 132 16.62 -8.25 23.49
N ALA A 133 16.56 -8.15 24.82
CA ALA A 133 16.62 -9.31 25.70
C ALA A 133 15.22 -9.84 26.01
N GLU A 134 14.95 -11.07 25.56
CA GLU A 134 13.83 -11.94 25.91
C GLU A 134 12.52 -11.76 25.10
N MET A 135 12.45 -12.49 23.97
CA MET A 135 11.19 -12.94 23.36
C MET A 135 10.43 -13.81 24.37
N GLY A 136 9.67 -13.22 25.29
CA GLY A 136 9.10 -14.02 26.38
C GLY A 136 8.04 -13.38 27.26
N ASP A 137 7.71 -12.10 27.13
CA ASP A 137 6.48 -11.50 27.67
C ASP A 137 6.30 -10.14 27.00
N PHE A 138 5.12 -9.52 27.07
CA PHE A 138 4.90 -8.22 26.44
C PHE A 138 5.92 -7.19 26.94
N ASP A 139 6.83 -6.79 26.04
CA ASP A 139 8.02 -6.00 26.30
C ASP A 139 7.64 -4.51 26.51
N ASP A 140 7.05 -4.20 27.67
CA ASP A 140 6.49 -2.89 28.01
C ASP A 140 7.53 -1.77 28.05
N ALA A 141 8.83 -2.10 28.05
CA ALA A 141 9.95 -1.16 28.18
C ALA A 141 9.93 -0.02 27.15
N TYR A 142 9.49 -0.29 25.91
CA TYR A 142 9.37 0.73 24.87
C TYR A 142 8.13 0.54 23.99
N VAL A 143 7.37 1.62 23.83
CA VAL A 143 6.17 1.64 22.98
C VAL A 143 6.36 2.60 21.82
N ILE A 144 5.96 2.19 20.61
CA ILE A 144 5.98 3.05 19.42
C ILE A 144 4.85 4.07 19.53
N ARG A 145 5.12 5.33 19.21
CA ARG A 145 4.10 6.40 19.25
C ARG A 145 2.94 6.13 18.29
N SER A 146 1.72 6.45 18.70
CA SER A 146 0.50 6.18 17.90
C SER A 146 0.54 6.75 16.47
N TRP A 147 1.17 7.91 16.26
CA TRP A 147 1.29 8.49 14.91
C TRP A 147 2.22 7.69 13.99
N VAL A 148 3.24 7.02 14.55
CA VAL A 148 4.12 6.13 13.79
C VAL A 148 3.35 4.88 13.39
N ASN A 149 2.51 4.35 14.29
CA ASN A 149 1.61 3.22 13.98
C ASN A 149 0.62 3.58 12.86
N ALA A 150 0.07 4.80 12.87
CA ALA A 150 -0.77 5.28 11.77
C ALA A 150 -0.02 5.31 10.42
N LEU A 151 1.27 5.64 10.42
CA LEU A 151 2.10 5.61 9.21
C LEU A 151 2.38 4.19 8.72
N TYR A 152 2.59 3.21 9.60
CA TYR A 152 2.67 1.79 9.21
C TYR A 152 1.41 1.35 8.46
N CYS A 153 0.23 1.70 8.99
CA CYS A 153 -1.05 1.42 8.33
C CYS A 153 -1.14 2.10 6.95
N PHE A 154 -0.66 3.34 6.83
CA PHE A 154 -0.62 4.05 5.55
C PHE A 154 0.29 3.35 4.52
N VAL A 155 1.47 2.89 4.93
CA VAL A 155 2.39 2.15 4.06
C VAL A 155 1.80 0.83 3.60
N ALA A 156 1.11 0.10 4.48
CA ALA A 156 0.39 -1.12 4.12
C ALA A 156 -0.71 -0.84 3.07
N PHE A 157 -1.43 0.27 3.21
CA PHE A 157 -2.42 0.70 2.22
C PHE A 157 -1.77 1.06 0.87
N LEU A 158 -0.61 1.73 0.87
CA LEU A 158 0.13 2.00 -0.37
C LEU A 158 0.52 0.70 -1.08
N TRP A 159 1.01 -0.30 -0.34
CA TRP A 159 1.33 -1.62 -0.91
C TRP A 159 0.09 -2.32 -1.50
N LEU A 160 -1.06 -2.20 -0.85
CA LEU A 160 -2.34 -2.69 -1.40
C LEU A 160 -2.63 -2.03 -2.76
N VAL A 161 -2.48 -0.71 -2.85
CA VAL A 161 -2.65 0.04 -4.11
C VAL A 161 -1.64 -0.42 -5.16
N VAL A 162 -0.35 -0.57 -4.82
CA VAL A 162 0.68 -1.08 -5.75
C VAL A 162 0.27 -2.45 -6.32
N VAL A 163 -0.17 -3.38 -5.46
CA VAL A 163 -0.56 -4.73 -5.86
C VAL A 163 -1.77 -4.67 -6.80
N VAL A 164 -2.82 -3.92 -6.45
CA VAL A 164 -4.02 -3.77 -7.29
C VAL A 164 -3.67 -3.16 -8.66
N CYS A 165 -2.91 -2.07 -8.67
CA CYS A 165 -2.46 -1.44 -9.91
C CYS A 165 -1.58 -2.39 -10.74
N GLY A 166 -0.70 -3.16 -10.10
CA GLY A 166 0.14 -4.18 -10.72
C GLY A 166 -0.66 -5.29 -11.39
N VAL A 167 -1.71 -5.80 -10.74
CA VAL A 167 -2.63 -6.80 -11.30
C VAL A 167 -3.37 -6.24 -12.51
N ILE A 168 -3.93 -5.03 -12.40
CA ILE A 168 -4.63 -4.38 -13.52
C ILE A 168 -3.67 -4.20 -14.70
N ALA A 169 -2.44 -3.75 -14.45
CA ALA A 169 -1.41 -3.63 -15.47
C ALA A 169 -1.05 -4.97 -16.11
N MET A 170 -0.95 -6.04 -15.31
CA MET A 170 -0.67 -7.40 -15.79
C MET A 170 -1.81 -7.93 -16.68
N ILE A 171 -3.07 -7.80 -16.24
CA ILE A 171 -4.24 -8.19 -17.04
C ILE A 171 -4.27 -7.43 -18.37
N ARG A 172 -4.01 -6.10 -18.33
CA ARG A 172 -3.93 -5.26 -19.54
C ARG A 172 -2.77 -5.70 -20.46
N LYS A 173 -1.60 -5.98 -19.92
CA LYS A 173 -0.44 -6.44 -20.70
C LYS A 173 -0.68 -7.82 -21.31
N ASN A 174 -1.30 -8.73 -20.57
CA ASN A 174 -1.63 -10.07 -21.06
C ASN A 174 -2.74 -10.03 -22.12
N LYS A 175 -3.57 -8.97 -22.15
CA LYS A 175 -4.49 -8.70 -23.28
C LYS A 175 -3.76 -8.42 -24.60
N ARG A 176 -2.52 -7.91 -24.54
CA ARG A 176 -1.67 -7.56 -25.68
C ARG A 176 -0.85 -8.74 -26.25
N SER A 177 -0.80 -9.88 -25.56
CA SER A 177 0.02 -11.04 -25.93
C SER A 177 -0.75 -12.08 -26.75
N ASN A 178 -0.16 -12.59 -27.85
CA ASN A 178 -0.75 -13.59 -28.77
C ASN A 178 -0.77 -15.03 -28.21
N ARG A 179 -0.68 -15.22 -26.89
CA ARG A 179 -0.75 -16.57 -26.27
C ARG A 179 -2.15 -17.17 -26.38
N LYS A 180 -2.22 -18.51 -26.35
CA LYS A 180 -3.47 -19.29 -26.41
C LYS A 180 -4.45 -18.80 -25.33
N LEU A 181 -5.73 -18.65 -25.70
CA LEU A 181 -6.80 -18.10 -24.85
C LEU A 181 -6.88 -18.78 -23.47
N ALA A 182 -6.67 -20.10 -23.41
CA ALA A 182 -6.72 -20.88 -22.17
C ALA A 182 -5.56 -20.55 -21.21
N GLU A 183 -4.33 -20.43 -21.70
CA GLU A 183 -3.18 -20.03 -20.88
C GLU A 183 -3.35 -18.63 -20.29
N LYS A 184 -4.03 -17.74 -21.02
CA LYS A 184 -4.32 -16.37 -20.57
C LYS A 184 -5.31 -16.33 -19.41
N ILE A 185 -6.38 -17.12 -19.47
CA ILE A 185 -7.38 -17.21 -18.40
C ILE A 185 -6.74 -17.76 -17.14
N ILE A 186 -5.94 -18.83 -17.26
CA ILE A 186 -5.25 -19.44 -16.13
C ILE A 186 -4.25 -18.46 -15.50
N LEU A 187 -3.40 -17.80 -16.30
CA LEU A 187 -2.39 -16.87 -15.78
C LEU A 187 -3.02 -15.66 -15.08
N ASN A 188 -4.07 -15.08 -15.66
CA ASN A 188 -4.78 -13.96 -15.05
C ASN A 188 -5.51 -14.38 -13.77
N GLY A 189 -6.11 -15.57 -13.75
CA GLY A 189 -6.75 -16.14 -12.57
C GLY A 189 -5.76 -16.33 -11.43
N VAL A 190 -4.62 -16.95 -11.71
CA VAL A 190 -3.53 -17.14 -10.73
C VAL A 190 -3.01 -15.81 -10.20
N ALA A 191 -2.79 -14.82 -11.08
CA ALA A 191 -2.34 -13.48 -10.67
C ALA A 191 -3.34 -12.77 -9.73
N CYS A 192 -4.64 -12.87 -10.02
CA CYS A 192 -5.68 -12.35 -9.14
C CYS A 192 -5.71 -13.05 -7.78
N VAL A 193 -5.58 -14.38 -7.76
CA VAL A 193 -5.56 -15.16 -6.50
C VAL A 193 -4.37 -14.78 -5.64
N ILE A 194 -3.16 -14.73 -6.22
CA ILE A 194 -1.95 -14.32 -5.48
C ILE A 194 -2.11 -12.90 -4.92
N ALA A 195 -2.63 -11.98 -5.72
CA ALA A 195 -2.86 -10.62 -5.26
C ALA A 195 -3.89 -10.53 -4.14
N MET A 196 -4.99 -11.29 -4.23
CA MET A 196 -6.00 -11.35 -3.17
C MET A 196 -5.39 -11.88 -1.87
N VAL A 197 -4.57 -12.93 -1.93
CA VAL A 197 -3.86 -13.45 -0.75
C VAL A 197 -2.91 -12.41 -0.17
N LEU A 198 -2.15 -11.69 -0.99
CA LEU A 198 -1.26 -10.62 -0.52
C LEU A 198 -2.02 -9.47 0.12
N VAL A 199 -3.13 -9.03 -0.49
CA VAL A 199 -3.98 -7.98 0.05
C VAL A 199 -4.61 -8.41 1.38
N LEU A 200 -5.07 -9.66 1.49
CA LEU A 200 -5.62 -10.20 2.72
C LEU A 200 -4.55 -10.33 3.81
N ALA A 201 -3.33 -10.76 3.47
CA ALA A 201 -2.23 -10.85 4.42
C ALA A 201 -1.81 -9.47 4.94
N ILE A 202 -1.64 -8.48 4.05
CA ILE A 202 -1.29 -7.10 4.41
C ILE A 202 -2.43 -6.44 5.18
N GLY A 203 -3.67 -6.54 4.70
CA GLY A 203 -4.84 -5.95 5.33
C GLY A 203 -5.14 -6.57 6.70
N GLY A 204 -5.04 -7.90 6.80
CA GLY A 204 -5.26 -8.64 8.05
C GLY A 204 -4.24 -8.29 9.12
N THR A 205 -2.95 -8.27 8.78
CA THR A 205 -1.88 -7.85 9.71
C THR A 205 -2.06 -6.40 10.14
N THR A 206 -2.36 -5.49 9.22
CA THR A 206 -2.62 -4.08 9.53
C THR A 206 -3.83 -3.90 10.44
N PHE A 207 -4.90 -4.65 10.20
CA PHE A 207 -6.13 -4.58 10.98
C PHE A 207 -5.93 -5.12 12.40
N VAL A 208 -5.28 -6.27 12.55
CA VAL A 208 -4.92 -6.81 13.87
C VAL A 208 -4.00 -5.84 14.61
N TYR A 209 -3.02 -5.25 13.91
CA TYR A 209 -2.15 -4.25 14.52
C TYR A 209 -2.93 -3.03 15.00
N PHE A 210 -3.81 -2.47 14.16
CA PHE A 210 -4.65 -1.32 14.50
C PHE A 210 -5.53 -1.57 15.73
N LEU A 211 -6.12 -2.76 15.86
CA LEU A 211 -6.93 -3.12 17.03
C LEU A 211 -6.12 -3.25 18.32
N ASN A 212 -4.81 -3.52 18.21
CA ASN A 212 -3.91 -3.72 19.33
C ASN A 212 -2.99 -2.50 19.57
N VAL A 213 -3.17 -1.39 18.86
CA VAL A 213 -2.43 -0.16 19.18
C VAL A 213 -2.94 0.35 20.52
N PRO A 214 -2.09 0.40 21.56
CA PRO A 214 -2.52 0.89 22.86
C PRO A 214 -2.84 2.39 22.74
N ASP A 215 -3.88 2.82 23.45
CA ASP A 215 -4.27 4.23 23.47
C ASP A 215 -3.22 5.03 24.26
N GLN A 216 -2.76 6.13 23.67
CA GLN A 216 -1.66 6.94 24.22
C GLN A 216 -2.13 8.36 24.42
N PHE A 217 -2.11 8.81 25.67
CA PHE A 217 -2.44 10.17 26.06
C PHE A 217 -1.17 10.92 26.49
N ARG A 218 -1.08 12.21 26.17
CA ARG A 218 0.06 13.05 26.58
C ARG A 218 -0.36 13.92 27.77
N ASN A 219 0.38 13.82 28.86
CA ASN A 219 0.13 14.56 30.09
C ASN A 219 0.71 15.98 30.02
N GLU A 220 0.24 16.88 30.89
CA GLU A 220 0.69 18.28 30.93
C GLU A 220 2.19 18.43 31.24
N ASN A 221 2.71 17.55 32.09
CA ASN A 221 4.13 17.50 32.46
C ASN A 221 5.04 16.89 31.38
N GLY A 222 4.48 16.52 30.21
CA GLY A 222 5.22 15.98 29.08
C GLY A 222 5.44 14.47 29.08
N THR A 223 4.98 13.75 30.11
CA THR A 223 4.91 12.29 30.12
C THR A 223 3.74 11.77 29.26
N TYR A 224 3.66 10.46 29.10
CA TYR A 224 2.62 9.79 28.35
C TYR A 224 1.98 8.68 29.19
N THR A 225 0.66 8.59 29.14
CA THR A 225 -0.11 7.50 29.73
C THR A 225 -0.52 6.54 28.62
N VAL A 226 -0.25 5.26 28.80
CA VAL A 226 -0.57 4.20 27.84
C VAL A 226 -1.48 3.19 28.49
N LYS A 227 -2.63 2.92 27.87
CA LYS A 227 -3.61 1.96 28.40
C LYS A 227 -3.38 0.59 27.80
N VAL A 228 -3.08 -0.39 28.64
CA VAL A 228 -2.78 -1.75 28.23
C VAL A 228 -3.82 -2.72 28.81
N PRO A 229 -4.44 -3.58 28.00
CA PRO A 229 -5.32 -4.63 28.51
C PRO A 229 -4.51 -5.67 29.30
N SER A 230 -4.99 -6.00 30.50
CA SER A 230 -4.43 -6.97 31.44
C SER A 230 -5.51 -7.99 31.84
N GLY A 231 -5.10 -9.16 32.36
CA GLY A 231 -6.03 -10.20 32.80
C GLY A 231 -7.02 -9.77 33.89
N SER A 232 -6.76 -8.65 34.58
CA SER A 232 -7.58 -8.06 35.64
C SER A 232 -8.34 -6.79 35.23
N GLY A 233 -8.27 -6.37 33.95
CA GLY A 233 -8.85 -5.10 33.47
C GLY A 233 -7.86 -4.29 32.63
N THR A 234 -8.03 -2.98 32.56
CA THR A 234 -7.05 -2.08 31.91
C THR A 234 -6.06 -1.55 32.94
N LYS A 235 -4.75 -1.62 32.62
CA LYS A 235 -3.69 -0.98 33.39
C LYS A 235 -3.24 0.28 32.66
N ASP A 236 -3.11 1.37 33.42
CA ASP A 236 -2.54 2.62 32.93
C ASP A 236 -1.05 2.65 33.32
N LEU A 237 -0.20 2.80 32.31
CA LEU A 237 1.26 2.76 32.45
C LEU A 237 1.85 4.13 32.07
N LEU A 238 2.86 4.56 32.81
CA LEU A 238 3.53 5.85 32.62
C LEU A 238 4.79 5.71 31.76
N TYR A 239 4.94 6.59 30.80
CA TYR A 239 6.05 6.62 29.85
C TYR A 239 6.65 8.02 29.71
N THR A 240 7.91 8.08 29.29
CA THR A 240 8.59 9.30 28.87
C THR A 240 8.99 9.24 27.40
N SER A 241 9.30 10.39 26.81
CA SER A 241 9.75 10.50 25.43
C SER A 241 11.15 9.91 25.24
N ALA A 242 11.28 8.87 24.42
CA ALA A 242 12.56 8.27 24.00
C ALA A 242 12.87 8.58 22.54
N GLY A 243 13.05 9.87 22.26
CA GLY A 243 13.24 10.37 20.91
C GLY A 243 11.92 10.50 20.11
N PRO A 244 12.02 10.62 18.77
CA PRO A 244 10.87 10.98 17.94
C PRO A 244 9.87 9.85 17.77
N PHE A 245 10.30 8.58 17.81
CA PHE A 245 9.45 7.44 17.44
C PHE A 245 8.97 6.62 18.64
N TYR A 246 9.70 6.67 19.76
CA TYR A 246 9.48 5.79 20.90
C TYR A 246 9.09 6.55 22.16
N LEU A 247 8.37 5.83 23.00
CA LEU A 247 8.11 6.11 24.40
C LEU A 247 8.86 5.05 25.21
N ARG A 248 9.50 5.45 26.31
CA ARG A 248 10.16 4.54 27.26
C ARG A 248 9.34 4.45 28.52
N TYR A 249 9.10 3.23 28.96
CA TYR A 249 8.39 2.94 30.19
C TYR A 249 9.09 3.54 31.40
N LEU A 250 8.30 3.98 32.37
CA LEU A 250 8.78 4.42 33.66
C LEU A 250 8.30 3.49 34.77
N ARG A 251 6.99 3.28 34.88
CA ARG A 251 6.33 2.50 35.94
C ARG A 251 4.81 2.40 35.70
N PRO A 252 4.07 1.59 36.47
CA PRO A 252 2.61 1.64 36.48
C PRO A 252 2.10 2.93 37.14
N MET A 253 0.85 3.30 36.84
CA MET A 253 0.14 4.40 37.48
C MET A 253 -0.82 3.88 38.54
N THR A 254 -0.91 4.55 39.69
CA THR A 254 -1.93 4.28 40.71
C THR A 254 -3.32 4.75 40.25
N ASP A 255 -3.38 5.94 39.65
CA ASP A 255 -4.57 6.55 39.09
C ASP A 255 -4.19 7.53 37.95
N SER A 256 -5.16 8.25 37.41
CA SER A 256 -4.93 9.20 36.32
C SER A 256 -4.11 10.44 36.70
N GLU A 257 -3.95 10.74 37.98
CA GLU A 257 -3.19 11.90 38.47
C GLU A 257 -1.71 11.55 38.73
N ASP A 258 -1.43 10.26 38.97
CA ASP A 258 -0.09 9.70 39.21
C ASP A 258 0.83 9.76 37.97
N THR A 259 1.30 10.95 37.66
CA THR A 259 2.07 11.24 36.45
C THR A 259 3.50 11.73 36.72
N ASP A 260 3.96 11.73 37.98
CA ASP A 260 5.29 12.23 38.34
C ASP A 260 6.41 11.31 37.78
N PRO A 261 7.25 11.82 36.85
CA PRO A 261 8.31 11.03 36.25
C PRO A 261 9.53 10.83 37.16
N ASN A 262 9.62 11.52 38.30
CA ASN A 262 10.77 11.42 39.19
C ASN A 262 10.68 10.26 40.17
N ILE A 263 9.48 9.68 40.34
CA ILE A 263 9.26 8.50 41.17
C ILE A 263 9.70 7.28 40.36
N SER A 264 10.66 6.54 40.91
CA SER A 264 11.12 5.28 40.31
C SER A 264 10.09 4.15 40.51
N GLU A 265 10.17 3.10 39.69
CA GLU A 265 9.31 1.92 39.84
C GLU A 265 9.48 1.25 41.22
N GLU A 266 10.71 1.15 41.73
CA GLU A 266 11.01 0.59 43.06
C GLU A 266 10.37 1.41 44.19
N GLU A 267 10.46 2.75 44.12
CA GLU A 267 9.83 3.65 45.09
C GLU A 267 8.30 3.52 45.05
N TRP A 268 7.74 3.40 43.85
CA TRP A 268 6.31 3.21 43.65
C TRP A 268 5.82 1.87 44.22
N GLU A 269 6.54 0.78 43.93
CA GLU A 269 6.23 -0.55 44.47
C GLU A 269 6.33 -0.60 46.00
N ALA A 270 7.37 0.03 46.57
CA ALA A 270 7.56 0.13 48.01
C ALA A 270 6.38 0.86 48.67
N ALA A 271 5.91 1.96 48.08
CA ALA A 271 4.74 2.70 48.56
C ALA A 271 3.46 1.84 48.53
N ARG A 272 3.21 1.10 47.43
CA ARG A 272 2.04 0.22 47.31
C ARG A 272 2.08 -0.96 48.28
N ASN A 273 3.25 -1.53 48.53
CA ASN A 273 3.42 -2.61 49.49
C ASN A 273 3.18 -2.15 50.92
N ALA A 274 3.65 -0.95 51.27
CA ALA A 274 3.39 -0.34 52.58
C ALA A 274 1.90 -0.07 52.79
N GLU A 275 1.20 0.49 51.79
CA GLU A 275 -0.25 0.75 51.83
C GLU A 275 -1.07 -0.53 52.02
N ASN A 276 -0.72 -1.59 51.27
CA ASN A 276 -1.39 -2.88 51.40
C ASN A 276 -1.18 -3.51 52.78
N GLN A 277 0.02 -3.35 53.38
CA GLN A 277 0.29 -3.82 54.75
C GLN A 277 -0.51 -3.04 55.79
N THR A 278 -0.65 -1.72 55.64
CA THR A 278 -1.49 -0.91 56.53
C THR A 278 -2.96 -1.33 56.46
N MET A 279 -3.51 -1.50 55.25
CA MET A 279 -4.91 -1.97 55.11
C MET A 279 -5.13 -3.37 55.70
N HIS A 280 -4.15 -4.27 55.57
CA HIS A 280 -4.28 -5.61 56.14
C HIS A 280 -4.29 -5.60 57.68
N ASN A 281 -3.44 -4.76 58.29
CA ASN A 281 -3.40 -4.60 59.74
C ASN A 281 -4.65 -3.91 60.31
N ASP A 282 -5.22 -2.93 59.59
CA ASP A 282 -6.45 -2.25 60.00
C ASP A 282 -7.65 -3.22 59.97
N LEU A 283 -7.73 -4.11 58.97
CA LEU A 283 -8.77 -5.13 58.86
C LEU A 283 -8.69 -6.21 59.94
N GLU A 284 -7.49 -6.62 60.37
CA GLU A 284 -7.33 -7.55 61.51
C GLU A 284 -7.71 -6.91 62.86
N SER A 285 -7.56 -5.59 62.99
CA SER A 285 -7.91 -4.86 64.22
C SER A 285 -9.42 -4.66 64.42
N ASP A 286 -10.20 -4.63 63.33
CA ASP A 286 -11.67 -4.51 63.38
C ASP A 286 -12.38 -5.86 63.65
N ASP A 287 -11.78 -7.00 63.26
CA ASP A 287 -12.33 -8.34 63.54
C ASP A 287 -12.04 -8.83 64.98
N SER A 288 -11.26 -8.07 65.75
CA SER A 288 -10.85 -8.39 67.13
C SER A 288 -11.51 -7.52 68.22
N SER A 289 -12.50 -6.69 67.84
CA SER A 289 -13.34 -5.88 68.74
C SER A 289 -14.76 -6.44 68.89
#